data_AF-A0A5C4MGT2-F1
#
_entry.id   AF-A0A5C4MGT2-F1
#
_cell.length_a   1.000
_cell.length_b   1.000
_cell.length_c   1.000
_cell.angle_alpha   90.00
_cell.angle_beta   90.00
_cell.angle_gamma   90.00
#
_symmetry.space_group_name_H-M   'P 1'
#
loop_
_entity.id
_entity.type
_entity.pdbx_description
1 polymer ?
#
loop_
_entity_poly.entity_id
_entity_poly.type
_entity_poly.pdbx_seq_one_letter_code
_entity_poly.pdbx_strand_id
1 'polypeptide(L)'
;MPPVAILPVPLPSSPTSPEAWALLGVERVRVASDDALHGHHDLTPNFAQMASILADRTYRPQHRFVAVCDDRRTPESGVGHASIRLPQVGETDVAHLDLGVDPAWRSRGIGTALAAFLAERVREAGRAVVTAETAYGGVADADADADADADADAETIAATTGVGSVPAADPATRFAVRHGFTLEQVERQSTLTLPVDRDHLTALSRTAAAAAGDAYRLHTWLDEIPEPWHAEYARLLTRMSTATPSGGMVQVEDPWDVARLREATARRQATGDVAVIVAAEHVPTGELAAYTVVEFTDSRPESVIQEDTLVLPEHRGNRLGMLIKSRALETLASVRPQARRIHTWNAEENAHMLAINVALGYRPASVSAQWQRRLGRA
;
A
#
# COMPACT_ATOMS: atom_id res chain seq x y z
N MET A 1 21.05 4.51 27.88
CA MET A 1 20.44 3.79 26.74
C MET A 1 21.34 2.61 26.43
N PRO A 2 20.80 1.41 26.16
CA PRO A 2 21.62 0.38 25.54
C PRO A 2 22.15 0.93 24.20
N PRO A 3 23.43 0.70 23.85
CA PRO A 3 23.94 1.10 22.55
C PRO A 3 23.11 0.39 21.47
N VAL A 4 22.50 1.17 20.57
CA VAL A 4 21.79 0.64 19.41
C VAL A 4 22.73 0.70 18.21
N ALA A 5 22.94 -0.45 17.58
CA ALA A 5 23.65 -0.55 16.31
C ALA A 5 22.62 -0.64 15.18
N ILE A 6 22.85 0.08 14.08
CA ILE A 6 22.01 0.03 12.88
C ILE A 6 22.82 -0.67 11.79
N LEU A 7 22.36 -1.84 11.37
CA LEU A 7 23.09 -2.72 10.46
C LEU A 7 22.34 -2.82 9.12
N PRO A 8 23.06 -2.85 7.98
CA PRO A 8 22.42 -3.09 6.69
C PRO A 8 21.82 -4.50 6.63
N VAL A 9 20.69 -4.63 5.97
CA VAL A 9 20.06 -5.92 5.64
C VAL A 9 20.49 -6.29 4.22
N PRO A 10 21.44 -7.22 4.03
CA PRO A 10 21.80 -7.70 2.70
C PRO A 10 20.65 -8.52 2.11
N LEU A 11 20.64 -8.71 0.78
CA LEU A 11 19.75 -9.67 0.14
C LEU A 11 20.22 -11.09 0.49
N PRO A 12 19.46 -11.86 1.29
CA PRO A 12 19.86 -13.22 1.63
C PRO A 12 19.70 -14.15 0.42
N SER A 13 20.53 -15.18 0.32
CA SER A 13 20.44 -16.19 -0.74
C SER A 13 19.30 -17.20 -0.52
N SER A 14 18.90 -17.40 0.74
CA SER A 14 17.78 -18.25 1.14
C SER A 14 17.29 -17.83 2.55
N PRO A 15 16.08 -18.25 2.98
CA PRO A 15 15.61 -18.02 4.35
C PRO A 15 16.43 -18.74 5.43
N THR A 16 17.28 -19.69 5.04
CA THR A 16 18.15 -20.47 5.94
C THR A 16 19.60 -20.01 5.89
N SER A 17 19.94 -18.98 5.10
CA SER A 17 21.30 -18.48 5.01
C SER A 17 21.69 -17.76 6.31
N PRO A 18 22.99 -17.74 6.69
CA PRO A 18 23.45 -17.08 7.90
C PRO A 18 23.08 -15.59 7.97
N GLU A 19 22.87 -14.92 6.84
CA GLU A 19 22.54 -13.49 6.73
C GLU A 19 21.04 -13.22 6.84
N ALA A 20 20.19 -14.25 6.66
CA ALA A 20 18.73 -14.13 6.66
C ALA A 20 18.18 -13.59 7.98
N TRP A 21 18.91 -13.76 9.09
CA TRP A 21 18.51 -13.29 10.42
C TRP A 21 18.08 -11.82 10.42
N ALA A 22 18.74 -10.97 9.63
CA ALA A 22 18.49 -9.53 9.62
C ALA A 22 17.13 -9.21 8.99
N LEU A 23 16.81 -9.87 7.87
CA LEU A 23 15.52 -9.71 7.20
C LEU A 23 14.38 -10.35 7.99
N LEU A 24 14.61 -11.52 8.59
CA LEU A 24 13.68 -12.17 9.51
C LEU A 24 13.44 -11.32 10.78
N GLY A 25 14.46 -10.64 11.28
CA GLY A 25 14.33 -9.70 12.38
C GLY A 25 13.47 -8.50 12.00
N VAL A 26 13.63 -7.95 10.79
CA VAL A 26 12.74 -6.90 10.26
C VAL A 26 11.30 -7.41 10.17
N GLU A 27 11.08 -8.61 9.62
CA GLU A 27 9.75 -9.25 9.55
C GLU A 27 9.09 -9.32 10.92
N ARG A 28 9.82 -9.84 11.92
CA ARG A 28 9.34 -9.98 13.29
C ARG A 28 8.90 -8.66 13.90
N VAL A 29 9.68 -7.59 13.70
CA VAL A 29 9.35 -6.25 14.22
C VAL A 29 8.11 -5.68 13.53
N ARG A 30 7.95 -5.89 12.22
CA ARG A 30 6.76 -5.47 11.48
C ARG A 30 5.52 -6.23 11.93
N VAL A 31 5.60 -7.56 12.03
CA VAL A 31 4.51 -8.40 12.55
C VAL A 31 4.08 -7.91 13.94
N ALA A 32 5.02 -7.71 14.86
CA ALA A 32 4.69 -7.22 16.20
C ALA A 32 4.05 -5.82 16.19
N SER A 33 4.41 -4.97 15.23
CA SER A 33 3.84 -3.63 15.10
C SER A 33 2.42 -3.67 14.52
N ASP A 34 2.19 -4.48 13.49
CA ASP A 34 0.86 -4.66 12.89
C ASP A 34 -0.09 -5.37 13.85
N ASP A 35 0.35 -6.42 14.54
CA ASP A 35 -0.46 -7.09 15.55
C ASP A 35 -0.87 -6.13 16.68
N ALA A 36 0.03 -5.23 17.10
CA ALA A 36 -0.27 -4.22 18.11
C ALA A 36 -1.23 -3.13 17.61
N LEU A 37 -1.26 -2.84 16.30
CA LEU A 37 -2.04 -1.76 15.71
C LEU A 37 -3.41 -2.22 15.21
N HIS A 38 -3.44 -3.36 14.52
CA HIS A 38 -4.61 -3.91 13.81
C HIS A 38 -5.17 -5.17 14.46
N GLY A 39 -4.43 -5.81 15.39
CA GLY A 39 -4.77 -7.13 15.92
C GLY A 39 -4.48 -8.29 14.95
N HIS A 40 -3.84 -7.99 13.82
CA HIS A 40 -3.40 -8.95 12.80
C HIS A 40 -2.23 -8.36 12.00
N HIS A 41 -1.51 -9.21 11.27
CA HIS A 41 -0.36 -8.82 10.42
C HIS A 41 -0.58 -9.15 8.95
N ASP A 42 -1.83 -9.14 8.50
CA ASP A 42 -2.20 -9.34 7.09
C ASP A 42 -1.47 -8.39 6.13
N LEU A 43 -1.07 -7.21 6.62
CA LEU A 43 -0.45 -6.12 5.84
C LEU A 43 1.08 -6.18 5.84
N THR A 44 1.67 -7.02 6.68
CA THR A 44 3.12 -7.16 6.77
C THR A 44 3.62 -8.02 5.61
N PRO A 45 4.56 -7.57 4.75
CA PRO A 45 5.15 -8.44 3.74
C PRO A 45 5.96 -9.57 4.39
N ASN A 46 5.84 -10.80 3.86
CA ASN A 46 6.62 -11.94 4.35
C ASN A 46 8.10 -11.84 3.88
N PHE A 47 8.94 -12.75 4.36
CA PHE A 47 10.34 -12.86 3.93
C PHE A 47 10.55 -12.82 2.40
N ALA A 48 9.81 -13.63 1.64
CA ALA A 48 9.98 -13.73 0.18
C ALA A 48 9.62 -12.41 -0.50
N GLN A 49 8.51 -11.78 -0.09
CA GLN A 49 8.06 -10.48 -0.57
C GLN A 49 9.10 -9.39 -0.27
N MET A 50 9.61 -9.34 0.97
CA MET A 50 10.63 -8.35 1.32
C MET A 50 11.97 -8.59 0.60
N ALA A 51 12.36 -9.85 0.38
CA ALA A 51 13.56 -10.19 -0.38
C ALA A 51 13.42 -9.76 -1.86
N SER A 52 12.26 -9.99 -2.48
CA SER A 52 11.94 -9.53 -3.84
C SER A 52 12.01 -8.01 -3.96
N ILE A 53 11.44 -7.29 -2.98
CA ILE A 53 11.52 -5.83 -2.90
C ILE A 53 12.98 -5.35 -2.79
N LEU A 54 13.80 -6.03 -1.99
CA LEU A 54 15.22 -5.70 -1.79
C LEU A 54 16.08 -6.01 -3.03
N ALA A 55 15.62 -6.91 -3.91
CA ALA A 55 16.28 -7.29 -5.14
C ALA A 55 16.04 -6.31 -6.30
N ASP A 56 15.00 -5.46 -6.25
CA ASP A 56 14.78 -4.42 -7.27
C ASP A 56 15.92 -3.39 -7.22
N ARG A 57 16.67 -3.31 -8.33
CA ARG A 57 17.76 -2.34 -8.52
C ARG A 57 17.50 -1.39 -9.68
N THR A 58 16.46 -1.62 -10.48
CA THR A 58 16.25 -0.96 -11.76
C THR A 58 15.36 0.25 -11.60
N TYR A 59 14.19 0.07 -10.99
CA TYR A 59 13.16 1.12 -10.95
C TYR A 59 13.10 1.80 -9.59
N ARG A 60 13.13 1.00 -8.51
CA ARG A 60 12.88 1.48 -7.15
C ARG A 60 13.87 0.85 -6.16
N PRO A 61 15.18 1.11 -6.28
CA PRO A 61 16.18 0.57 -5.35
C PRO A 61 15.81 0.93 -3.91
N GLN A 62 15.75 -0.12 -3.09
CA GLN A 62 15.49 0.00 -1.67
C GLN A 62 16.70 -0.50 -0.87
N HIS A 63 17.05 0.26 0.16
CA HIS A 63 18.01 -0.14 1.18
C HIS A 63 17.26 -0.37 2.49
N ARG A 64 17.53 -1.50 3.14
CA ARG A 64 16.91 -1.88 4.41
C ARG A 64 17.98 -2.00 5.50
N PHE A 65 17.56 -1.71 6.73
CA PHE A 65 18.40 -1.71 7.91
C PHE A 65 17.64 -2.30 9.09
N VAL A 66 18.37 -2.95 9.99
CA VAL A 66 17.86 -3.49 11.25
C VAL A 66 18.58 -2.81 12.41
N ALA A 67 17.82 -2.37 13.41
CA ALA A 67 18.37 -1.87 14.67
C ALA A 67 18.51 -3.04 15.65
N VAL A 68 19.67 -3.18 16.29
CA VAL A 68 19.98 -4.23 17.27
C VAL A 68 20.56 -3.65 18.55
N CYS A 69 20.33 -4.33 19.67
CA CYS A 69 20.89 -3.98 20.99
C CYS A 69 21.85 -5.04 21.56
N ASP A 70 22.19 -6.06 20.76
CA ASP A 70 23.17 -7.11 21.10
C ASP A 70 23.90 -7.61 19.84
N ASP A 71 24.93 -8.43 20.06
CA ASP A 71 25.79 -8.97 18.99
C ASP A 71 25.42 -10.40 18.56
N ARG A 72 24.27 -10.95 18.98
CA ARG A 72 23.91 -12.37 18.76
C ARG A 72 23.57 -12.67 17.30
N ARG A 73 23.14 -11.66 16.54
CA ARG A 73 22.76 -11.77 15.11
C ARG A 73 21.73 -12.88 14.86
N THR A 74 20.67 -12.89 15.66
CA THR A 74 19.49 -13.73 15.45
C THR A 74 18.29 -12.84 15.11
N PRO A 75 17.19 -13.38 14.56
CA PRO A 75 15.97 -12.59 14.32
C PRO A 75 15.48 -11.83 15.56
N GLU A 76 15.69 -12.37 16.76
CA GLU A 76 15.33 -11.76 18.05
C GLU A 76 16.22 -10.57 18.43
N SER A 77 17.42 -10.46 17.85
CA SER A 77 18.30 -9.30 18.04
C SER A 77 17.72 -8.02 17.43
N GLY A 78 16.87 -8.13 16.40
CA GLY A 78 16.24 -6.99 15.73
C GLY A 78 15.17 -6.33 16.59
N VAL A 79 15.39 -5.09 17.01
CA VAL A 79 14.46 -4.30 17.86
C VAL A 79 13.81 -3.13 17.12
N GLY A 80 14.21 -2.91 15.88
CA GLY A 80 13.67 -1.89 14.99
C GLY A 80 14.07 -2.15 13.55
N HIS A 81 13.37 -1.53 12.61
CA HIS A 81 13.72 -1.55 11.19
C HIS A 81 13.70 -0.14 10.61
N ALA A 82 14.45 0.04 9.53
CA ALA A 82 14.40 1.23 8.71
C ALA A 82 14.62 0.86 7.25
N SER A 83 14.03 1.62 6.35
CA SER A 83 14.28 1.50 4.93
C SER A 83 14.16 2.84 4.22
N ILE A 84 14.91 2.96 3.13
CA ILE A 84 14.86 4.08 2.21
C ILE A 84 14.69 3.54 0.81
N ARG A 85 13.66 3.99 0.12
CA ARG A 85 13.40 3.70 -1.29
C ARG A 85 13.64 4.95 -2.12
N LEU A 86 14.41 4.80 -3.19
CA LEU A 86 14.90 5.90 -4.03
C LEU A 86 14.46 5.66 -5.49
N PRO A 87 13.25 6.08 -5.89
CA PRO A 87 12.80 5.96 -7.28
C PRO A 87 13.85 6.50 -8.26
N GLN A 88 14.09 5.76 -9.35
CA GLN A 88 15.03 6.13 -10.42
C GLN A 88 14.31 6.68 -11.66
N VAL A 89 12.99 6.54 -11.71
CA VAL A 89 12.12 7.01 -12.79
C VAL A 89 10.90 7.73 -12.16
N GLY A 90 10.43 8.80 -12.80
CA GLY A 90 9.30 9.62 -12.32
C GLY A 90 9.69 10.51 -11.14
N GLU A 91 9.65 9.97 -9.92
CA GLU A 91 9.82 10.69 -8.64
C GLU A 91 11.27 10.74 -8.16
N THR A 92 12.22 11.08 -9.03
CA THR A 92 13.65 11.00 -8.72
C THR A 92 14.12 12.00 -7.65
N ASP A 93 13.35 13.02 -7.33
CA ASP A 93 13.64 13.96 -6.24
C ASP A 93 13.14 13.49 -4.86
N VAL A 94 12.42 12.37 -4.79
CA VAL A 94 11.76 11.85 -3.59
C VAL A 94 12.55 10.70 -2.95
N ALA A 95 12.59 10.68 -1.61
CA ALA A 95 12.98 9.53 -0.81
C ALA A 95 11.78 9.05 0.03
N HIS A 96 11.35 7.81 -0.18
CA HIS A 96 10.30 7.18 0.62
C HIS A 96 10.93 6.47 1.81
N LEU A 97 10.57 6.88 3.02
CA LEU A 97 11.07 6.32 4.27
C LEU A 97 10.03 5.43 4.94
N ASP A 98 10.51 4.35 5.53
CA ASP A 98 9.74 3.48 6.41
C ASP A 98 10.62 3.12 7.59
N LEU A 99 10.14 3.31 8.82
CA LEU A 99 10.85 2.92 10.03
C LEU A 99 9.86 2.51 11.11
N GLY A 100 10.27 1.56 11.94
CA GLY A 100 9.44 1.02 13.01
C GLY A 100 10.31 0.48 14.15
N VAL A 101 9.74 0.48 15.35
CA VAL A 101 10.37 -0.04 16.57
C VAL A 101 9.44 -1.05 17.20
N ASP A 102 9.99 -2.21 17.56
CA ASP A 102 9.28 -3.27 18.27
C ASP A 102 8.52 -2.65 19.46
N PRO A 103 7.20 -2.90 19.62
CA PRO A 103 6.41 -2.30 20.70
C PRO A 103 7.04 -2.43 22.08
N ALA A 104 7.72 -3.56 22.37
CA ALA A 104 8.38 -3.79 23.65
C ALA A 104 9.65 -2.93 23.86
N TRP A 105 10.15 -2.29 22.80
CA TRP A 105 11.37 -1.49 22.78
C TRP A 105 11.13 0.00 22.51
N ARG A 106 9.86 0.43 22.37
CA ARG A 106 9.50 1.84 22.18
C ARG A 106 9.91 2.70 23.38
N SER A 107 9.99 4.02 23.14
CA SER A 107 10.37 5.02 24.15
C SER A 107 11.78 4.86 24.75
N ARG A 108 12.69 4.17 24.04
CA ARG A 108 14.11 3.98 24.44
C ARG A 108 15.12 4.75 23.57
N GLY A 109 14.64 5.65 22.71
CA GLY A 109 15.47 6.45 21.79
C GLY A 109 15.81 5.78 20.45
N ILE A 110 15.42 4.52 20.23
CA ILE A 110 15.71 3.75 19.00
C ILE A 110 15.13 4.43 17.76
N GLY A 111 13.86 4.87 17.80
CA GLY A 111 13.22 5.56 16.68
C GLY A 111 13.96 6.84 16.28
N THR A 112 14.40 7.64 17.27
CA THR A 112 15.21 8.84 17.02
C THR A 112 16.56 8.51 16.39
N ALA A 113 17.22 7.43 16.82
CA ALA A 113 18.47 6.98 16.21
C ALA A 113 18.27 6.54 14.75
N LEU A 114 17.20 5.78 14.46
CA LEU A 114 16.82 5.37 13.11
C LEU A 114 16.52 6.57 12.20
N ALA A 115 15.75 7.55 12.68
CA ALA A 115 15.42 8.76 11.91
C ALA A 115 16.66 9.62 11.61
N ALA A 116 17.57 9.77 12.58
CA ALA A 116 18.84 10.45 12.35
C ALA A 116 19.69 9.73 11.30
N PHE A 117 19.77 8.40 11.40
CA PHE A 117 20.48 7.57 10.42
C PHE A 117 19.89 7.70 9.01
N LEU A 118 18.57 7.63 8.85
CA LEU A 118 17.91 7.79 7.55
C LEU A 118 18.10 9.21 6.99
N ALA A 119 18.06 10.24 7.83
CA ALA A 119 18.28 11.63 7.39
C ALA A 119 19.66 11.82 6.76
N GLU A 120 20.70 11.17 7.27
CA GLU A 120 22.02 11.18 6.65
C GLU A 120 22.02 10.51 5.27
N ARG A 121 21.35 9.35 5.14
CA ARG A 121 21.26 8.62 3.86
C ARG A 121 20.48 9.39 2.80
N VAL A 122 19.40 10.06 3.21
CA VAL A 122 18.63 10.97 2.32
C VAL A 122 19.52 12.10 1.82
N ARG A 123 20.31 12.72 2.70
CA ARG A 123 21.25 13.79 2.34
C ARG A 123 22.32 13.29 1.36
N GLU A 124 22.86 12.09 1.59
CA GLU A 124 23.83 11.46 0.68
C GLU A 124 23.24 11.12 -0.69
N ALA A 125 21.96 10.72 -0.74
CA ALA A 125 21.24 10.47 -1.98
C ALA A 125 20.84 11.75 -2.74
N GLY A 126 21.01 12.93 -2.13
CA GLY A 126 20.70 14.22 -2.76
C GLY A 126 19.23 14.45 -3.04
N ARG A 127 18.31 13.79 -2.32
CA ARG A 127 16.86 13.95 -2.51
C ARG A 127 16.36 15.24 -1.86
N ALA A 128 15.40 15.90 -2.52
CA ALA A 128 14.84 17.17 -2.07
C ALA A 128 13.54 17.01 -1.27
N VAL A 129 12.88 15.86 -1.40
CA VAL A 129 11.60 15.57 -0.74
C VAL A 129 11.70 14.24 -0.02
N VAL A 130 11.15 14.18 1.18
CA VAL A 130 11.06 12.98 2.00
C VAL A 130 9.61 12.70 2.29
N THR A 131 9.18 11.47 2.06
CA THR A 131 7.83 10.99 2.37
C THR A 131 7.89 9.87 3.39
N ALA A 132 6.86 9.77 4.22
CA ALA A 132 6.69 8.68 5.17
C ALA A 132 5.20 8.44 5.41
N GLU A 133 4.87 7.22 5.82
CA GLU A 133 3.49 6.82 6.12
C GLU A 133 3.38 6.39 7.58
N THR A 134 2.24 6.69 8.21
CA THR A 134 1.90 6.17 9.54
C THR A 134 0.47 5.67 9.53
N ALA A 135 0.19 4.55 10.20
CA ALA A 135 -1.15 4.00 10.32
C ALA A 135 -1.71 4.16 11.75
N TYR A 136 -3.03 4.28 11.85
CA TYR A 136 -3.79 4.50 13.09
C TYR A 136 -4.96 3.52 13.15
N GLY A 137 -5.01 2.70 14.20
CA GLY A 137 -6.15 1.82 14.47
C GLY A 137 -7.31 2.57 15.12
N GLY A 138 -8.45 1.88 15.31
CA GLY A 138 -9.56 2.37 16.14
C GLY A 138 -10.50 3.36 15.46
N VAL A 139 -10.61 3.34 14.13
CA VAL A 139 -11.61 4.14 13.41
C VAL A 139 -12.97 3.48 13.61
N ALA A 140 -13.83 4.08 14.43
CA ALA A 140 -15.24 3.69 14.46
C ALA A 140 -15.84 3.92 13.06
N ASP A 141 -16.71 3.00 12.63
CA ASP A 141 -17.52 3.18 11.42
C ASP A 141 -18.10 4.60 11.42
N ALA A 142 -17.80 5.43 10.42
CA ALA A 142 -18.43 6.74 10.28
C ALA A 142 -19.97 6.66 10.11
N ASP A 143 -20.48 5.45 9.81
CA ASP A 143 -21.90 5.09 9.71
C ASP A 143 -22.46 4.45 10.99
N ALA A 144 -21.62 4.11 11.98
CA ALA A 144 -22.08 3.82 13.33
C ALA A 144 -22.29 5.16 14.02
N ASP A 145 -23.54 5.47 14.33
CA ASP A 145 -24.01 6.67 15.03
C ASP A 145 -22.88 7.60 15.50
N ALA A 146 -22.82 8.81 14.92
CA ALA A 146 -21.95 9.92 15.31
C ALA A 146 -22.18 10.42 16.78
N ASP A 147 -22.72 9.55 17.64
CA ASP A 147 -23.01 9.70 19.06
C ASP A 147 -22.12 8.79 19.94
N ALA A 148 -21.15 8.06 19.38
CA ALA A 148 -20.13 7.40 20.20
C ALA A 148 -19.00 8.41 20.50
N ASP A 149 -19.13 9.15 21.61
CA ASP A 149 -18.12 9.89 22.40
C ASP A 149 -16.66 9.84 21.86
N ALA A 150 -16.42 10.24 20.62
CA ALA A 150 -15.11 10.59 20.14
C ALA A 150 -14.85 11.93 20.80
N ASP A 151 -14.02 11.90 21.84
CA ASP A 151 -13.59 13.02 22.66
C ASP A 151 -13.45 14.27 21.76
N ALA A 152 -14.51 15.07 21.67
CA ALA A 152 -14.62 16.13 20.65
C ALA A 152 -13.59 17.25 20.89
N ASP A 153 -12.93 17.17 22.04
CA ASP A 153 -11.86 18.02 22.51
C ASP A 153 -10.45 17.43 22.27
N ALA A 154 -10.32 16.21 21.71
CA ALA A 154 -9.03 15.64 21.38
C ALA A 154 -8.37 16.42 20.23
N GLU A 155 -7.23 17.04 20.52
CA GLU A 155 -6.46 17.81 19.53
C GLU A 155 -6.06 16.92 18.33
N THR A 156 -6.37 17.38 17.11
CA THR A 156 -6.03 16.69 15.87
C THR A 156 -5.15 17.55 14.96
N ILE A 157 -4.43 16.90 14.06
CA ILE A 157 -3.71 17.54 12.95
C ILE A 157 -4.47 17.25 11.67
N ALA A 158 -5.01 18.29 11.04
CA ALA A 158 -5.70 18.17 9.77
C ALA A 158 -4.71 18.02 8.61
N ALA A 159 -5.10 17.24 7.60
CA ALA A 159 -4.37 17.18 6.34
C ALA A 159 -4.49 18.51 5.57
N THR A 160 -3.45 18.84 4.79
CA THR A 160 -3.46 20.08 3.97
C THR A 160 -4.57 20.10 2.92
N THR A 161 -5.09 18.93 2.52
CA THR A 161 -6.28 18.80 1.65
C THR A 161 -7.54 19.39 2.25
N GLY A 162 -7.57 19.59 3.58
CA GLY A 162 -8.78 19.94 4.33
C GLY A 162 -9.71 18.74 4.59
N VAL A 163 -9.32 17.52 4.19
CA VAL A 163 -10.09 16.29 4.36
C VAL A 163 -9.26 15.28 5.14
N GLY A 164 -9.81 14.83 6.27
CA GLY A 164 -9.13 13.90 7.18
C GLY A 164 -8.19 14.58 8.18
N SER A 165 -7.99 13.91 9.32
CA SER A 165 -7.08 14.34 10.38
C SER A 165 -6.57 13.15 11.16
N VAL A 166 -5.50 13.35 11.94
CA VAL A 166 -4.93 12.34 12.84
C VAL A 166 -4.78 12.87 14.27
N PRO A 167 -4.80 12.01 15.30
CA PRO A 167 -4.68 12.46 16.69
C PRO A 167 -3.32 13.10 16.98
N ALA A 168 -3.29 14.37 17.41
CA ALA A 168 -2.04 15.10 17.67
C ALA A 168 -1.22 14.47 18.81
N ALA A 169 -1.88 13.80 19.75
CA ALA A 169 -1.26 13.13 20.88
C ALA A 169 -0.61 11.77 20.52
N ASP A 170 -0.94 11.19 19.37
CA ASP A 170 -0.44 9.87 18.97
C ASP A 170 1.10 9.87 18.87
N PRO A 171 1.80 8.84 19.38
CA PRO A 171 3.26 8.79 19.35
C PRO A 171 3.87 8.90 17.95
N ALA A 172 3.25 8.33 16.91
CA ALA A 172 3.74 8.40 15.53
C ALA A 172 3.51 9.81 14.94
N THR A 173 2.34 10.41 15.20
CA THR A 173 2.04 11.80 14.82
C THR A 173 3.06 12.77 15.44
N ARG A 174 3.26 12.70 16.76
CA ARG A 174 4.24 13.55 17.47
C ARG A 174 5.65 13.36 16.94
N PHE A 175 6.01 12.13 16.60
CA PHE A 175 7.32 11.82 16.04
C PHE A 175 7.50 12.46 14.66
N ALA A 176 6.54 12.31 13.75
CA ALA A 176 6.58 12.91 12.42
C ALA A 176 6.71 14.44 12.49
N VAL A 177 5.86 15.11 13.27
CA VAL A 177 5.88 16.56 13.46
C VAL A 177 7.21 17.05 14.04
N ARG A 178 7.73 16.35 15.08
CA ARG A 178 9.03 16.68 15.67
C ARG A 178 10.17 16.60 14.66
N HIS A 179 10.06 15.70 13.68
CA HIS A 179 11.03 15.54 12.60
C HIS A 179 10.75 16.43 11.38
N GLY A 180 9.82 17.39 11.51
CA GLY A 180 9.56 18.44 10.51
C GLY A 180 8.71 17.97 9.32
N PHE A 181 7.95 16.90 9.48
CA PHE A 181 6.98 16.48 8.48
C PHE A 181 5.65 17.22 8.63
N THR A 182 5.02 17.47 7.49
CA THR A 182 3.66 18.00 7.36
C THR A 182 2.74 16.87 6.93
N LEU A 183 1.53 16.83 7.48
CA LEU A 183 0.49 15.88 7.04
C LEU A 183 -0.12 16.37 5.73
N GLU A 184 0.23 15.73 4.61
CA GLU A 184 -0.27 16.18 3.30
C GLU A 184 -1.63 15.57 2.98
N GLN A 185 -1.82 14.27 3.25
CA GLN A 185 -3.02 13.55 2.91
C GLN A 185 -3.35 12.48 3.95
N VAL A 186 -4.63 12.18 4.07
CA VAL A 186 -5.15 11.04 4.84
C VAL A 186 -5.84 10.08 3.89
N GLU A 187 -5.53 8.80 4.02
CA GLU A 187 -6.18 7.71 3.32
C GLU A 187 -6.96 6.84 4.31
N ARG A 188 -8.12 6.37 3.86
CA ARG A 188 -8.93 5.39 4.56
C ARG A 188 -8.55 4.00 4.15
N GLN A 189 -8.07 3.21 5.10
CA GLN A 189 -7.99 1.76 4.94
C GLN A 189 -9.37 1.17 5.22
N SER A 190 -9.92 0.45 4.26
CA SER A 190 -11.18 -0.26 4.40
C SER A 190 -10.99 -1.76 4.25
N THR A 191 -11.83 -2.52 4.94
CA THR A 191 -11.87 -3.98 4.89
C THR A 191 -13.23 -4.47 4.39
N LEU A 192 -13.24 -5.41 3.46
CA LEU A 192 -14.44 -6.13 3.03
C LEU A 192 -14.40 -7.55 3.56
N THR A 193 -15.44 -7.97 4.28
CA THR A 193 -15.61 -9.38 4.71
C THR A 193 -16.01 -10.26 3.52
N LEU A 194 -15.40 -11.44 3.42
CA LEU A 194 -15.66 -12.42 2.38
C LEU A 194 -16.28 -13.72 2.93
N PRO A 195 -17.11 -14.42 2.13
CA PRO A 195 -17.56 -14.02 0.80
C PRO A 195 -18.61 -12.89 0.86
N VAL A 196 -18.64 -12.06 -0.18
CA VAL A 196 -19.73 -11.07 -0.36
C VAL A 196 -21.02 -11.83 -0.63
N ASP A 197 -22.15 -11.30 -0.13
CA ASP A 197 -23.46 -11.84 -0.47
C ASP A 197 -23.65 -11.91 -2.00
N ARG A 198 -23.98 -13.09 -2.49
CA ARG A 198 -24.00 -13.38 -3.93
C ARG A 198 -25.08 -12.58 -4.66
N ASP A 199 -26.25 -12.41 -4.03
CA ASP A 199 -27.39 -11.74 -4.64
C ASP A 199 -27.14 -10.23 -4.72
N HIS A 200 -26.56 -9.66 -3.65
CA HIS A 200 -26.09 -8.27 -3.61
C HIS A 200 -25.05 -8.00 -4.70
N LEU A 201 -24.00 -8.82 -4.78
CA LEU A 201 -22.95 -8.66 -5.80
C LEU A 201 -23.52 -8.79 -7.22
N THR A 202 -24.42 -9.75 -7.44
CA THR A 202 -25.09 -9.96 -8.73
C THR A 202 -25.95 -8.76 -9.11
N ALA A 203 -26.65 -8.13 -8.16
CA ALA A 203 -27.47 -6.95 -8.41
C ALA A 203 -26.62 -5.74 -8.81
N LEU A 204 -25.50 -5.51 -8.11
CA LEU A 204 -24.53 -4.45 -8.44
C LEU A 204 -23.90 -4.68 -9.82
N SER A 205 -23.43 -5.90 -10.08
CA SER A 205 -22.81 -6.33 -11.35
C SER A 205 -23.77 -6.10 -12.53
N ARG A 206 -25.03 -6.54 -12.40
CA ARG A 206 -26.07 -6.36 -13.43
C ARG A 206 -26.37 -4.90 -13.71
N THR A 207 -26.48 -4.08 -12.67
CA THR A 207 -26.76 -2.64 -12.81
C THR A 207 -25.59 -1.93 -13.50
N ALA A 208 -24.35 -2.29 -13.15
CA ALA A 208 -23.16 -1.73 -13.78
C ALA A 208 -23.02 -2.17 -15.24
N ALA A 209 -23.30 -3.44 -15.54
CA ALA A 209 -23.28 -3.97 -16.91
C ALA A 209 -24.33 -3.29 -17.80
N ALA A 210 -25.55 -3.07 -17.29
CA ALA A 210 -26.60 -2.37 -18.03
C ALA A 210 -26.21 -0.91 -18.37
N ALA A 211 -25.48 -0.23 -17.48
CA ALA A 211 -24.99 1.12 -17.72
C ALA A 211 -23.80 1.16 -18.70
N ALA A 212 -22.92 0.16 -18.66
CA ALA A 212 -21.81 0.05 -19.61
C ALA A 212 -22.31 -0.30 -21.04
N GLY A 213 -23.36 -1.12 -21.13
CA GLY A 213 -23.91 -1.60 -22.40
C GLY A 213 -22.92 -2.45 -23.20
N ASP A 214 -23.17 -2.59 -24.51
CA ASP A 214 -22.35 -3.42 -25.40
C ASP A 214 -21.04 -2.73 -25.86
N ALA A 215 -20.81 -1.49 -25.45
CA ALA A 215 -19.61 -0.73 -25.77
C ALA A 215 -18.36 -1.25 -25.06
N TYR A 216 -18.53 -2.04 -23.98
CA TYR A 216 -17.43 -2.54 -23.17
C TYR A 216 -17.43 -4.06 -23.04
N ARG A 217 -16.25 -4.66 -23.16
CA ARG A 217 -16.01 -6.09 -22.94
C ARG A 217 -15.05 -6.27 -21.77
N LEU A 218 -15.38 -7.16 -20.83
CA LEU A 218 -14.47 -7.50 -19.75
C LEU A 218 -13.50 -8.60 -20.16
N HIS A 219 -12.23 -8.38 -19.82
CA HIS A 219 -11.19 -9.40 -19.78
C HIS A 219 -10.89 -9.74 -18.33
N THR A 220 -10.67 -11.01 -18.04
CA THR A 220 -10.29 -11.47 -16.70
C THR A 220 -9.10 -12.41 -16.83
N TRP A 221 -8.02 -12.05 -16.15
CA TRP A 221 -6.78 -12.79 -16.16
C TRP A 221 -6.40 -13.18 -14.74
N LEU A 222 -5.90 -14.40 -14.60
CA LEU A 222 -5.27 -14.85 -13.37
C LEU A 222 -3.77 -14.82 -13.62
N ASP A 223 -3.08 -13.92 -12.93
CA ASP A 223 -1.63 -13.70 -12.93
C ASP A 223 -1.07 -13.17 -14.26
N GLU A 224 -1.23 -13.90 -15.36
CA GLU A 224 -0.62 -13.58 -16.64
C GLU A 224 -1.58 -12.83 -17.58
N ILE A 225 -1.13 -11.67 -18.06
CA ILE A 225 -1.83 -10.89 -19.08
C ILE A 225 -1.38 -11.40 -20.46
N PRO A 226 -2.30 -11.70 -21.40
CA PRO A 226 -1.90 -12.09 -22.75
C PRO A 226 -1.14 -10.98 -23.49
N GLU A 227 -0.11 -11.35 -24.25
CA GLU A 227 0.78 -10.43 -24.98
C GLU A 227 0.07 -9.29 -25.73
N PRO A 228 -1.05 -9.52 -26.45
CA PRO A 228 -1.74 -8.43 -27.16
C PRO A 228 -2.18 -7.26 -26.26
N TRP A 229 -2.33 -7.49 -24.96
CA TRP A 229 -2.80 -6.49 -24.00
C TRP A 229 -1.68 -5.80 -23.21
N HIS A 230 -0.42 -6.24 -23.34
CA HIS A 230 0.67 -5.71 -22.52
C HIS A 230 0.89 -4.21 -22.70
N ALA A 231 0.88 -3.72 -23.95
CA ALA A 231 1.10 -2.29 -24.21
C ALA A 231 -0.05 -1.44 -23.65
N GLU A 232 -1.29 -1.87 -23.84
CA GLU A 232 -2.48 -1.17 -23.33
C GLU A 232 -2.55 -1.20 -21.80
N TYR A 233 -2.19 -2.33 -21.18
CA TYR A 233 -2.14 -2.42 -19.73
C TYR A 233 -1.03 -1.56 -19.13
N ALA A 234 0.16 -1.54 -19.72
CA ALA A 234 1.25 -0.64 -19.31
C ALA A 234 0.85 0.85 -19.45
N ARG A 235 0.09 1.21 -20.50
CA ARG A 235 -0.49 2.56 -20.64
C ARG A 235 -1.43 2.89 -19.48
N LEU A 236 -2.29 1.95 -19.06
CA LEU A 236 -3.16 2.15 -17.90
C LEU A 236 -2.39 2.27 -16.58
N LEU A 237 -1.35 1.46 -16.35
CA LEU A 237 -0.47 1.58 -15.18
C LEU A 237 0.21 2.95 -15.11
N THR A 238 0.70 3.46 -16.25
CA THR A 238 1.26 4.81 -16.35
C THR A 238 0.23 5.86 -15.91
N ARG A 239 -0.99 5.77 -16.44
CA ARG A 239 -2.07 6.72 -16.12
C ARG A 239 -2.52 6.64 -14.66
N MET A 240 -2.43 5.48 -14.03
CA MET A 240 -2.81 5.31 -12.63
C MET A 240 -1.97 6.19 -11.69
N SER A 241 -0.68 6.36 -11.99
CA SER A 241 0.26 7.13 -11.16
C SER A 241 -0.14 8.59 -10.90
N THR A 242 -1.04 9.16 -11.71
CA THR A 242 -1.55 10.54 -11.58
C THR A 242 -3.08 10.63 -11.55
N ALA A 243 -3.78 9.49 -11.54
CA ALA A 243 -5.23 9.45 -11.63
C ALA A 243 -5.94 9.58 -10.27
N THR A 244 -5.23 9.30 -9.18
CA THR A 244 -5.74 9.41 -7.81
C THR A 244 -5.40 10.78 -7.20
N PRO A 245 -6.29 11.36 -6.38
CA PRO A 245 -5.94 12.53 -5.58
C PRO A 245 -4.72 12.23 -4.68
N SER A 246 -3.75 13.12 -4.65
CA SER A 246 -2.52 13.00 -3.85
C SER A 246 -2.34 14.12 -2.81
N GLY A 247 -3.33 15.00 -2.67
CA GLY A 247 -3.26 16.16 -1.81
C GLY A 247 -2.05 17.04 -2.11
N GLY A 248 -1.29 17.40 -1.07
CA GLY A 248 -0.03 18.15 -1.20
C GLY A 248 1.22 17.30 -1.49
N MET A 249 1.08 15.99 -1.65
CA MET A 249 2.20 15.09 -1.94
C MET A 249 2.77 15.39 -3.33
N VAL A 250 4.09 15.29 -3.48
CA VAL A 250 4.72 15.30 -4.80
C VAL A 250 4.36 14.02 -5.53
N GLN A 251 3.54 14.16 -6.56
CA GLN A 251 3.15 13.07 -7.45
C GLN A 251 3.66 13.38 -8.86
N VAL A 252 4.41 12.44 -9.43
CA VAL A 252 4.91 12.52 -10.81
C VAL A 252 4.43 11.29 -11.56
N GLU A 253 4.15 11.45 -12.85
CA GLU A 253 3.85 10.30 -13.69
C GLU A 253 5.00 9.29 -13.63
N ASP A 254 4.65 8.02 -13.46
CA ASP A 254 5.58 6.90 -13.40
C ASP A 254 5.42 6.06 -14.68
N PRO A 255 6.27 6.23 -15.69
CA PRO A 255 6.14 5.54 -16.97
C PRO A 255 6.27 4.02 -16.84
N TRP A 256 5.32 3.30 -17.44
CA TRP A 256 5.33 1.85 -17.58
C TRP A 256 5.46 1.46 -19.05
N ASP A 257 6.38 0.54 -19.32
CA ASP A 257 6.50 -0.15 -20.60
C ASP A 257 6.27 -1.66 -20.43
N VAL A 258 6.27 -2.39 -21.54
CA VAL A 258 6.07 -3.84 -21.57
C VAL A 258 7.19 -4.59 -20.83
N ALA A 259 8.42 -4.07 -20.87
CA ALA A 259 9.55 -4.72 -20.21
C ALA A 259 9.39 -4.66 -18.68
N ARG A 260 9.04 -3.49 -18.15
CA ARG A 260 8.73 -3.26 -16.74
C ARG A 260 7.52 -4.07 -16.29
N LEU A 261 6.47 -4.17 -17.11
CA LEU A 261 5.31 -5.02 -16.83
C LEU A 261 5.73 -6.49 -16.66
N ARG A 262 6.51 -7.04 -17.60
CA ARG A 262 7.02 -8.42 -17.52
C ARG A 262 7.90 -8.65 -16.31
N GLU A 263 8.76 -7.70 -15.96
CA GLU A 263 9.60 -7.79 -14.75
C GLU A 263 8.75 -7.78 -13.48
N ALA A 264 7.72 -6.93 -13.41
CA ALA A 264 6.78 -6.90 -12.29
C ALA A 264 6.02 -8.22 -12.14
N THR A 265 5.50 -8.78 -13.23
CA THR A 265 4.85 -10.10 -13.25
C THR A 265 5.80 -11.19 -12.76
N ALA A 266 7.03 -11.25 -13.28
CA ALA A 266 8.02 -12.24 -12.87
C ALA A 266 8.40 -12.12 -11.38
N ARG A 267 8.55 -10.89 -10.87
CA ARG A 267 8.84 -10.65 -9.44
C ARG A 267 7.71 -11.11 -8.53
N ARG A 268 6.46 -10.86 -8.92
CA ARG A 268 5.27 -11.29 -8.16
C ARG A 268 5.11 -12.82 -8.17
N GLN A 269 5.34 -13.46 -9.31
CA GLN A 269 5.36 -14.91 -9.40
C GLN A 269 6.46 -15.56 -8.53
N ALA A 270 7.64 -14.94 -8.47
CA ALA A 270 8.75 -15.43 -7.66
C ALA A 270 8.48 -15.37 -6.15
N THR A 271 7.56 -14.50 -5.69
CA THR A 271 7.15 -14.41 -4.28
C THR A 271 5.98 -15.33 -3.94
N GLY A 272 5.42 -16.03 -4.93
CA GLY A 272 4.22 -16.85 -4.76
C GLY A 272 2.93 -16.02 -4.66
N ASP A 273 2.98 -14.76 -5.09
CA ASP A 273 1.83 -13.87 -5.10
C ASP A 273 1.07 -14.01 -6.43
N VAL A 274 -0.26 -14.04 -6.35
CA VAL A 274 -1.17 -14.24 -7.47
C VAL A 274 -2.09 -13.04 -7.59
N ALA A 275 -2.28 -12.54 -8.81
CA ALA A 275 -3.16 -11.42 -9.10
C ALA A 275 -4.40 -11.89 -9.87
N VAL A 276 -5.60 -11.45 -9.48
CA VAL A 276 -6.78 -11.45 -10.36
C VAL A 276 -6.88 -10.06 -10.96
N ILE A 277 -6.74 -9.98 -12.28
CA ILE A 277 -6.74 -8.73 -13.04
C ILE A 277 -8.00 -8.72 -13.89
N VAL A 278 -8.81 -7.68 -13.76
CA VAL A 278 -9.98 -7.47 -14.61
C VAL A 278 -9.81 -6.16 -15.35
N ALA A 279 -9.87 -6.20 -16.67
CA ALA A 279 -9.80 -5.03 -17.53
C ALA A 279 -11.09 -4.87 -18.34
N ALA A 280 -11.47 -3.63 -18.66
CA ALA A 280 -12.55 -3.33 -19.60
C ALA A 280 -11.97 -2.80 -20.91
N GLU A 281 -12.18 -3.53 -22.00
CA GLU A 281 -11.93 -3.08 -23.37
C GLU A 281 -13.11 -2.23 -23.84
N HIS A 282 -12.83 -1.07 -24.43
CA HIS A 282 -13.82 -0.31 -25.19
C HIS A 282 -13.87 -0.86 -26.62
N VAL A 283 -14.90 -1.67 -26.92
CA VAL A 283 -15.02 -2.45 -28.16
C VAL A 283 -14.93 -1.60 -29.44
N PRO A 284 -15.52 -0.39 -29.52
CA PRO A 284 -15.40 0.44 -30.72
C PRO A 284 -13.98 0.88 -31.07
N THR A 285 -13.10 1.04 -30.07
CA THR A 285 -11.70 1.47 -30.29
C THR A 285 -10.70 0.32 -30.18
N GLY A 286 -11.06 -0.77 -29.50
CA GLY A 286 -10.17 -1.89 -29.21
C GLY A 286 -9.14 -1.60 -28.10
N GLU A 287 -9.31 -0.50 -27.37
CA GLU A 287 -8.39 -0.04 -26.32
C GLU A 287 -8.87 -0.44 -24.92
N LEU A 288 -7.96 -0.57 -23.96
CA LEU A 288 -8.36 -0.76 -22.56
C LEU A 288 -8.76 0.59 -21.93
N ALA A 289 -9.94 0.61 -21.33
CA ALA A 289 -10.58 1.79 -20.73
C ALA A 289 -10.47 1.83 -19.20
N ALA A 290 -10.36 0.66 -18.56
CA ALA A 290 -10.34 0.52 -17.12
C ALA A 290 -9.65 -0.79 -16.71
N TYR A 291 -9.12 -0.84 -15.49
CA TYR A 291 -8.64 -2.08 -14.88
C TYR A 291 -8.78 -2.06 -13.35
N THR A 292 -8.81 -3.24 -12.76
CA THR A 292 -8.68 -3.45 -11.31
C THR A 292 -7.84 -4.69 -11.05
N VAL A 293 -7.09 -4.68 -9.95
CA VAL A 293 -6.27 -5.83 -9.53
C VAL A 293 -6.57 -6.19 -8.09
N VAL A 294 -6.71 -7.48 -7.81
CA VAL A 294 -6.66 -8.00 -6.43
C VAL A 294 -5.53 -9.02 -6.33
N GLU A 295 -4.73 -8.94 -5.28
CA GLU A 295 -3.57 -9.79 -5.06
C GLU A 295 -3.70 -10.62 -3.78
N PHE A 296 -3.22 -11.86 -3.82
CA PHE A 296 -3.21 -12.77 -2.68
C PHE A 296 -2.01 -13.71 -2.73
N THR A 297 -1.70 -14.35 -1.61
CA THR A 297 -0.50 -15.19 -1.45
C THR A 297 -0.79 -16.40 -0.59
N ASP A 298 -0.29 -17.59 -0.91
CA ASP A 298 -0.57 -18.81 -0.14
C ASP A 298 -0.07 -18.75 1.30
N SER A 299 0.90 -17.90 1.58
CA SER A 299 1.35 -17.62 2.96
C SER A 299 0.28 -16.98 3.84
N ARG A 300 -0.77 -16.39 3.25
CA ARG A 300 -1.91 -15.74 3.93
C ARG A 300 -3.22 -16.17 3.25
N PRO A 301 -3.73 -17.39 3.53
CA PRO A 301 -4.92 -17.93 2.87
C PRO A 301 -6.17 -17.04 2.98
N GLU A 302 -6.32 -16.34 4.10
CA GLU A 302 -7.51 -15.57 4.44
C GLU A 302 -7.48 -14.11 4.00
N SER A 303 -6.33 -13.55 3.65
CA SER A 303 -6.15 -12.13 3.34
C SER A 303 -5.89 -11.91 1.86
N VAL A 304 -6.46 -10.81 1.35
CA VAL A 304 -6.36 -10.35 -0.03
C VAL A 304 -6.17 -8.83 0.00
N ILE A 305 -5.39 -8.32 -0.93
CA ILE A 305 -5.21 -6.88 -1.12
C ILE A 305 -5.91 -6.46 -2.41
N GLN A 306 -6.80 -5.47 -2.32
CA GLN A 306 -7.32 -4.75 -3.47
C GLN A 306 -6.35 -3.60 -3.75
N GLU A 307 -5.54 -3.82 -4.79
CA GLU A 307 -4.61 -2.84 -5.36
C GLU A 307 -5.40 -1.84 -6.24
N ASP A 308 -4.71 -1.29 -7.23
CA ASP A 308 -5.22 -0.25 -8.12
C ASP A 308 -6.57 -0.58 -8.77
N THR A 309 -7.41 0.45 -8.85
CA THR A 309 -8.61 0.49 -9.69
C THR A 309 -8.60 1.80 -10.47
N LEU A 310 -8.53 1.72 -11.80
CA LEU A 310 -8.54 2.89 -12.68
C LEU A 310 -9.70 2.80 -13.67
N VAL A 311 -10.37 3.94 -13.87
CA VAL A 311 -11.20 4.21 -15.05
C VAL A 311 -10.69 5.49 -15.70
N LEU A 312 -10.30 5.40 -16.97
CA LEU A 312 -9.83 6.55 -17.73
C LEU A 312 -10.92 7.63 -17.79
N PRO A 313 -10.57 8.94 -17.67
CA PRO A 313 -11.54 10.04 -17.65
C PRO A 313 -12.57 9.99 -18.78
N GLU A 314 -12.14 9.64 -19.98
CA GLU A 314 -12.94 9.58 -21.21
C GLU A 314 -14.04 8.51 -21.17
N HIS A 315 -13.93 7.54 -20.25
CA HIS A 315 -14.86 6.43 -20.10
C HIS A 315 -15.62 6.44 -18.75
N ARG A 316 -15.45 7.50 -17.94
CA ARG A 316 -16.20 7.68 -16.69
C ARG A 316 -17.69 7.91 -16.97
N GLY A 317 -18.53 7.67 -15.96
CA GLY A 317 -19.99 7.74 -16.09
C GLY A 317 -20.66 6.44 -16.52
N ASN A 318 -19.91 5.45 -17.02
CA ASN A 318 -20.43 4.16 -17.49
C ASN A 318 -20.41 3.04 -16.43
N ARG A 319 -20.25 3.40 -15.15
CA ARG A 319 -20.15 2.47 -13.99
C ARG A 319 -19.05 1.39 -14.10
N LEU A 320 -18.03 1.60 -14.93
CA LEU A 320 -16.95 0.62 -15.17
C LEU A 320 -16.22 0.21 -13.90
N GLY A 321 -15.97 1.13 -12.97
CA GLY A 321 -15.30 0.82 -11.70
C GLY A 321 -16.08 -0.22 -10.87
N MET A 322 -17.40 -0.07 -10.79
CA MET A 322 -18.27 -1.06 -10.14
C MET A 322 -18.26 -2.40 -10.90
N LEU A 323 -18.31 -2.34 -12.23
CA LEU A 323 -18.35 -3.52 -13.08
C LEU A 323 -17.10 -4.40 -12.94
N ILE A 324 -15.91 -3.81 -13.05
CA ILE A 324 -14.63 -4.54 -12.97
C ILE A 324 -14.37 -5.08 -11.55
N LYS A 325 -14.71 -4.30 -10.50
CA LYS A 325 -14.56 -4.77 -9.10
C LYS A 325 -15.53 -5.89 -8.78
N SER A 326 -16.77 -5.82 -9.25
CA SER A 326 -17.74 -6.91 -9.06
C SER A 326 -17.24 -8.20 -9.71
N ARG A 327 -16.75 -8.11 -10.95
CA ARG A 327 -16.14 -9.24 -11.67
C ARG A 327 -14.90 -9.80 -10.96
N ALA A 328 -14.06 -8.95 -10.40
CA ALA A 328 -12.88 -9.38 -9.64
C ALA A 328 -13.29 -10.18 -8.39
N LEU A 329 -14.31 -9.72 -7.65
CA LEU A 329 -14.85 -10.42 -6.48
C LEU A 329 -15.52 -11.76 -6.83
N GLU A 330 -16.25 -11.83 -7.94
CA GLU A 330 -16.83 -13.09 -8.46
C GLU A 330 -15.73 -14.11 -8.79
N THR A 331 -14.66 -13.68 -9.46
CA THR A 331 -13.51 -14.53 -9.79
C THR A 331 -12.78 -14.95 -8.53
N LEU A 332 -12.54 -14.03 -7.59
CA LEU A 332 -11.86 -14.28 -6.32
C LEU A 332 -12.58 -15.35 -5.50
N ALA A 333 -13.92 -15.30 -5.42
CA ALA A 333 -14.71 -16.31 -4.73
C ALA A 333 -14.50 -17.74 -5.29
N SER A 334 -14.16 -17.85 -6.59
CA SER A 334 -13.89 -19.12 -7.25
C SER A 334 -12.44 -19.59 -7.07
N VAL A 335 -11.46 -18.69 -7.22
CA VAL A 335 -10.03 -19.05 -7.21
C VAL A 335 -9.41 -19.04 -5.81
N ARG A 336 -10.05 -18.36 -4.85
CA ARG A 336 -9.58 -18.20 -3.47
C ARG A 336 -10.72 -18.34 -2.45
N PRO A 337 -11.39 -19.50 -2.37
CA PRO A 337 -12.52 -19.70 -1.45
C PRO A 337 -12.15 -19.61 0.04
N GLN A 338 -10.86 -19.67 0.40
CA GLN A 338 -10.38 -19.51 1.77
C GLN A 338 -10.31 -18.04 2.22
N ALA A 339 -10.39 -17.08 1.30
CA ALA A 339 -10.31 -15.66 1.63
C ALA A 339 -11.46 -15.25 2.56
N ARG A 340 -11.12 -14.48 3.59
CA ARG A 340 -12.05 -13.97 4.61
C ARG A 340 -12.14 -12.45 4.61
N ARG A 341 -11.12 -11.77 4.09
CA ARG A 341 -11.07 -10.31 4.06
C ARG A 341 -10.26 -9.77 2.90
N ILE A 342 -10.68 -8.62 2.39
CA ILE A 342 -9.94 -7.80 1.43
C ILE A 342 -9.63 -6.45 2.05
N HIS A 343 -8.38 -6.00 1.97
CA HIS A 343 -7.95 -4.67 2.39
C HIS A 343 -7.77 -3.75 1.18
N THR A 344 -8.09 -2.47 1.32
CA THR A 344 -7.83 -1.44 0.30
C THR A 344 -7.62 -0.08 0.96
N TRP A 345 -6.96 0.83 0.27
CA TRP A 345 -6.73 2.20 0.70
C TRP A 345 -7.22 3.18 -0.35
N ASN A 346 -7.84 4.27 0.09
CA ASN A 346 -8.20 5.37 -0.79
C ASN A 346 -8.00 6.69 -0.06
N ALA A 347 -7.48 7.70 -0.77
CA ALA A 347 -7.53 9.09 -0.32
C ALA A 347 -8.94 9.45 0.17
N GLU A 348 -9.03 10.06 1.35
CA GLU A 348 -10.30 10.39 2.00
C GLU A 348 -11.15 11.35 1.16
N GLU A 349 -10.52 12.17 0.32
CA GLU A 349 -11.18 13.05 -0.65
C GLU A 349 -11.73 12.33 -1.90
N ASN A 350 -11.38 11.06 -2.13
CA ASN A 350 -11.82 10.29 -3.31
C ASN A 350 -13.24 9.72 -3.12
N ALA A 351 -14.22 10.62 -3.02
CA ALA A 351 -15.61 10.27 -2.75
C ALA A 351 -16.21 9.25 -3.75
N HIS A 352 -15.77 9.27 -5.01
CA HIS A 352 -16.27 8.33 -6.03
C HIS A 352 -15.83 6.88 -5.76
N MET A 353 -14.54 6.66 -5.50
CA MET A 353 -14.03 5.33 -5.18
C MET A 353 -14.54 4.83 -3.83
N LEU A 354 -14.66 5.72 -2.85
CA LEU A 354 -15.26 5.39 -1.56
C LEU A 354 -16.72 4.94 -1.72
N ALA A 355 -17.52 5.62 -2.54
CA ALA A 355 -18.90 5.21 -2.80
C ALA A 355 -19.01 3.81 -3.46
N ILE A 356 -18.09 3.47 -4.37
CA ILE A 356 -18.03 2.12 -4.95
C ILE A 356 -17.72 1.08 -3.87
N ASN A 357 -16.74 1.36 -3.00
CA ASN A 357 -16.33 0.44 -1.94
C ASN A 357 -17.44 0.24 -0.90
N VAL A 358 -18.08 1.32 -0.45
CA VAL A 358 -19.22 1.26 0.48
C VAL A 358 -20.36 0.44 -0.12
N ALA A 359 -20.69 0.66 -1.40
CA ALA A 359 -21.72 -0.12 -2.08
C ALA A 359 -21.37 -1.62 -2.16
N LEU A 360 -20.10 -1.97 -2.33
CA LEU A 360 -19.62 -3.36 -2.29
C LEU A 360 -19.61 -3.98 -0.88
N GLY A 361 -19.75 -3.17 0.18
CA GLY A 361 -19.77 -3.60 1.58
C GLY A 361 -18.45 -3.45 2.32
N TYR A 362 -17.47 -2.70 1.78
CA TYR A 362 -16.27 -2.34 2.53
C TYR A 362 -16.64 -1.43 3.70
N ARG A 363 -15.96 -1.64 4.84
CA ARG A 363 -16.06 -0.78 6.03
C ARG A 363 -14.71 -0.18 6.39
N PRO A 364 -14.64 1.07 6.87
CA PRO A 364 -13.43 1.63 7.46
C PRO A 364 -12.83 0.69 8.52
N ALA A 365 -11.51 0.59 8.56
CA ALA A 365 -10.81 -0.27 9.52
C ALA A 365 -9.57 0.40 10.14
N SER A 366 -8.86 1.24 9.38
CA SER A 366 -7.80 2.09 9.90
C SER A 366 -7.63 3.37 9.08
N VAL A 367 -6.90 4.33 9.63
CA VAL A 367 -6.44 5.51 8.88
C VAL A 367 -4.98 5.31 8.52
N SER A 368 -4.60 5.65 7.29
CA SER A 368 -3.21 5.87 6.91
C SER A 368 -2.98 7.37 6.66
N ALA A 369 -1.86 7.88 7.15
CA ALA A 369 -1.50 9.28 7.03
C ALA A 369 -0.21 9.42 6.24
N GLN A 370 -0.28 10.23 5.19
CA GLN A 370 0.80 10.47 4.24
C GLN A 370 1.51 11.78 4.62
N TRP A 371 2.75 11.64 5.06
CA TRP A 371 3.58 12.73 5.55
C TRP A 371 4.63 13.13 4.53
N GLN A 372 4.89 14.43 4.41
CA GLN A 372 5.93 14.97 3.55
C GLN A 372 6.79 15.98 4.28
N ARG A 373 8.09 15.97 3.96
CA ARG A 373 9.04 16.99 4.37
C ARG A 373 9.86 17.42 3.17
N ARG A 374 9.86 18.73 2.89
CA ARG A 374 10.73 19.33 1.87
C ARG A 374 12.05 19.72 2.51
N LEU A 375 13.15 19.28 1.90
CA LEU A 375 14.50 19.66 2.27
C LEU A 375 14.90 20.86 1.42
N GLY A 376 15.38 21.95 2.04
CA GLY A 376 15.98 23.04 1.28
C GLY A 376 17.13 22.50 0.42
N ARG A 377 17.22 22.91 -0.84
CA ARG A 377 18.38 22.57 -1.66
C ARG A 377 19.63 23.13 -0.98
N ALA A 378 20.58 22.25 -0.68
CA ALA A 378 21.89 22.64 -0.13
C ALA A 378 22.70 23.44 -1.14
#